data_AF-A0A0M9ZJ03-F1
#
_entry.id   AF-A0A0M9ZJ03-F1
#
_cell.length_a   1.000
_cell.length_b   1.000
_cell.length_c   1.000
_cell.angle_alpha   90.00
_cell.angle_beta   90.00
_cell.angle_gamma   90.00
#
_symmetry.space_group_name_H-M   'P 1'
#
loop_
_entity.id
_entity.type
_entity.pdbx_description
1 polymer ?
#
loop_
_entity_poly.entity_id
_entity_poly.type
_entity_poly.pdbx_seq_one_letter_code
_entity_poly.pdbx_strand_id
1 'polypeptide(L)' 'MDAKPRQDATAGKMLWHFTMLLDGFVAGPDHAMDWMTGLPPRPSLIDAYVRTTGAVLGGRDGWNA' A
#
# COMPACT_ATOMS: atom_id res chain seq x y z
N MET A 1 -31.61 1.72 -10.58
CA MET A 1 -30.67 2.07 -9.49
C MET A 1 -29.98 0.77 -9.12
N ASP A 2 -28.77 0.55 -9.61
CA ASP A 2 -28.04 -0.69 -9.37
C ASP A 2 -27.63 -0.75 -7.89
N ALA A 3 -28.16 -1.72 -7.16
CA ALA A 3 -27.86 -1.91 -5.77
C ALA A 3 -26.38 -2.33 -5.64
N LYS A 4 -25.58 -1.49 -4.97
CA LYS A 4 -24.18 -1.82 -4.65
C LYS A 4 -24.15 -3.20 -3.97
N PRO A 5 -23.31 -4.14 -4.42
CA PRO A 5 -23.18 -5.44 -3.78
C PRO A 5 -23.01 -5.27 -2.28
N ARG A 6 -23.78 -6.03 -1.50
CA ARG A 6 -23.66 -6.04 -0.05
C ARG A 6 -22.26 -6.50 0.28
N GLN A 7 -21.44 -5.63 0.86
CA GLN A 7 -20.16 -6.07 1.39
C GLN A 7 -20.45 -7.00 2.56
N ASP A 8 -19.94 -8.22 2.49
CA ASP A 8 -20.14 -9.22 3.52
C ASP A 8 -19.59 -8.65 4.84
N ALA A 9 -20.48 -8.41 5.80
CA ALA A 9 -20.14 -7.74 7.06
C ALA A 9 -19.11 -8.49 7.91
N THR A 10 -18.81 -9.74 7.55
CA THR A 10 -17.82 -10.63 8.15
C THR A 10 -16.43 -10.56 7.51
N ALA A 11 -16.28 -9.96 6.32
CA ALA A 11 -14.97 -9.76 5.71
C ALA A 11 -14.32 -8.50 6.29
N GLY A 12 -13.07 -8.62 6.76
CA GLY A 12 -12.30 -7.47 7.24
C GLY A 12 -12.13 -6.42 6.13
N LYS A 13 -12.08 -5.13 6.50
CA LYS A 13 -11.80 -4.05 5.54
C LYS A 13 -10.33 -4.10 5.14
N MET A 14 -10.08 -4.20 3.85
CA MET A 14 -8.73 -4.18 3.29
C MET A 14 -8.51 -2.88 2.50
N LEU A 15 -7.44 -2.17 2.85
CA LEU A 15 -6.89 -1.12 1.99
C LEU A 15 -5.78 -1.74 1.13
N TRP A 16 -5.96 -1.71 -0.18
CA TRP A 16 -4.91 -2.06 -1.13
C TRP A 16 -4.20 -0.78 -1.57
N HIS A 17 -2.93 -0.63 -1.21
CA HIS A 17 -2.15 0.57 -1.46
C HIS A 17 -0.77 0.22 -2.02
N PHE A 18 -0.36 0.96 -3.05
CA PHE A 18 0.97 0.89 -3.64
C PHE A 18 1.36 2.29 -4.14
N THR A 19 2.66 2.56 -4.15
CA THR A 19 3.24 3.73 -4.82
C THR A 19 3.91 3.25 -6.09
N MET A 20 3.82 4.04 -7.16
CA MET A 20 4.31 3.67 -8.48
C MET A 20 4.82 4.90 -9.23
N LEU A 21 5.60 4.64 -10.27
CA LEU A 21 5.91 5.60 -11.31
C LEU A 21 4.64 5.99 -12.10
N LEU A 22 4.69 7.12 -12.81
CA LEU A 22 3.53 7.66 -13.54
C LEU A 22 3.03 6.72 -14.66
N ASP A 23 3.91 5.92 -15.22
CA ASP A 23 3.64 4.93 -16.26
C ASP A 23 3.07 3.61 -15.70
N GLY A 24 2.87 3.51 -14.39
CA GLY A 24 2.21 2.38 -13.73
C GLY A 24 3.15 1.27 -13.25
N PHE A 25 4.46 1.44 -13.40
CA PHE A 25 5.43 0.47 -12.87
C PHE A 25 5.75 0.75 -11.39
N VAL A 26 5.76 -0.31 -10.58
CA VAL A 26 6.10 -0.24 -9.14
C VAL A 26 7.62 -0.18 -8.92
N ALA A 27 8.39 -0.80 -9.79
CA ALA A 27 9.85 -0.83 -9.71
C ALA A 27 10.45 -0.62 -11.10
N GLY A 28 11.68 -0.10 -11.14
CA GLY A 28 12.48 -0.07 -12.35
C GLY A 28 13.01 -1.46 -12.73
N PRO A 29 13.86 -1.54 -13.79
CA PRO A 29 14.58 -2.76 -14.13
C PRO A 29 15.29 -3.37 -12.91
N ASP A 30 15.35 -4.70 -12.86
CA ASP A 30 16.00 -5.45 -11.76
C ASP A 30 15.49 -5.09 -10.36
N HIS A 31 14.20 -4.74 -10.24
CA HIS A 31 13.54 -4.30 -9.00
C HIS A 31 14.10 -2.99 -8.40
N ALA A 32 14.71 -2.13 -9.21
CA ALA A 32 15.28 -0.86 -8.73
C ALA A 32 14.21 0.07 -8.12
N MET A 33 14.49 0.56 -6.89
CA MET A 33 13.62 1.46 -6.12
C MET A 33 14.20 2.87 -5.93
N ASP A 34 15.27 3.22 -6.67
CA ASP A 34 15.97 4.51 -6.55
C ASP A 34 15.04 5.71 -6.79
N TRP A 35 13.98 5.53 -7.56
CA TRP A 35 12.95 6.54 -7.81
C TRP A 35 12.21 7.00 -6.55
N MET A 36 12.21 6.21 -5.46
CA MET A 36 11.61 6.59 -4.18
C MET A 36 12.50 7.52 -3.34
N THR A 37 13.77 7.72 -3.72
CA THR A 37 14.68 8.59 -2.96
C THR A 37 14.17 10.04 -2.93
N GLY A 38 14.29 10.68 -1.76
CA GLY A 38 13.85 12.06 -1.56
C GLY A 38 12.37 12.24 -1.24
N LEU A 39 11.56 11.17 -1.22
CA LEU A 39 10.19 11.24 -0.70
C LEU A 39 10.20 11.48 0.81
N PRO A 40 9.69 12.61 1.32
CA PRO A 40 9.76 12.91 2.74
C PRO A 40 8.79 12.01 3.52
N PRO A 41 9.21 11.47 4.69
CA PRO A 41 8.29 10.79 5.57
C PRO A 41 7.22 11.77 6.05
N ARG A 42 6.02 11.24 6.35
CA ARG A 42 4.91 12.00 6.93
C ARG A 42 4.55 11.39 8.29
N PRO A 43 5.25 11.76 9.39
CA PRO A 43 5.11 11.08 10.68
C PRO A 43 3.67 11.00 11.19
N SER A 44 2.91 12.09 11.10
CA SER A 44 1.50 12.11 11.53
C SER A 44 0.61 11.18 10.70
N LEU A 45 0.93 10.98 9.42
CA LEU A 45 0.22 10.04 8.56
C LEU A 45 0.58 8.60 8.94
N ILE A 46 1.87 8.31 9.13
CA ILE A 46 2.35 7.00 9.55
C ILE A 46 1.69 6.57 10.86
N ASP A 47 1.66 7.46 11.86
CA ASP A 47 1.01 7.20 13.16
C ASP A 47 -0.48 6.89 13.02
N ALA A 48 -1.20 7.61 12.16
CA ALA A 48 -2.62 7.37 11.91
C ALA A 48 -2.86 5.98 11.28
N TYR A 49 -2.00 5.57 10.34
CA TYR A 49 -2.08 4.25 9.72
C TYR A 49 -1.77 3.14 10.72
N VAL A 50 -0.70 3.28 11.52
CA VAL A 50 -0.33 2.31 12.55
C VAL A 50 -1.45 2.10 13.57
N ARG A 51 -2.13 3.19 13.99
CA ARG A 51 -3.23 3.10 14.98
C ARG A 51 -4.50 2.44 14.45
N THR A 52 -4.72 2.47 13.14
CA THR A 52 -6.00 2.06 12.54
C THR A 52 -5.90 0.79 11.69
N THR A 53 -4.69 0.35 11.37
CA THR A 53 -4.42 -0.82 10.54
C THR A 53 -4.07 -2.01 11.42
N GLY A 54 -4.93 -3.04 11.44
CA GLY A 54 -4.71 -4.24 12.27
C GLY A 54 -3.54 -5.12 11.80
N ALA A 55 -3.22 -5.12 10.50
CA ALA A 55 -2.10 -5.86 9.93
C ALA A 55 -1.63 -5.22 8.62
N VAL A 56 -0.32 -5.23 8.38
CA VAL A 56 0.30 -4.89 7.09
C VAL A 56 0.77 -6.18 6.44
N LEU A 57 0.29 -6.45 5.22
CA LEU A 57 0.66 -7.62 4.45
C LEU A 57 1.60 -7.19 3.32
N GLY A 58 2.80 -7.77 3.29
CA GLY A 58 3.81 -7.53 2.25
C GLY A 58 4.38 -8.84 1.73
N GLY A 59 4.87 -8.83 0.49
CA GLY A 59 5.58 -9.97 -0.09
C GLY A 59 6.93 -10.20 0.59
N ARG A 60 7.38 -11.46 0.67
CA ARG A 60 8.65 -11.84 1.29
C ARG A 60 9.85 -11.13 0.67
N ASP A 61 9.87 -11.05 -0.66
CA ASP A 61 11.00 -10.47 -1.38
C ASP A 61 11.11 -8.97 -1.11
N GLY A 62 9.99 -8.26 -1.03
CA GLY A 62 9.97 -6.85 -0.64
C GLY A 62 10.37 -6.58 0.81
N TRP A 63 10.21 -7.55 1.72
CA TRP A 63 10.72 -7.46 3.10
C TRP A 63 12.23 -7.70 3.18
N ASN A 64 12.79 -8.49 2.26
CA ASN A 64 14.20 -8.85 2.22
C ASN A 64 15.07 -7.89 1.42
N ALA A 65 14.45 -7.00 0.65
CA ALA A 65 15.11 -6.09 -0.28
C ALA A 65 15.96 -5.02 0.42
#